data_AF-A0A0C2IS41-F1
#
_entry.id   AF-A0A0C2IS41-F1
#
_cell.length_a   1.000
_cell.length_b   1.000
_cell.length_c   1.000
_cell.angle_alpha   90.00
_cell.angle_beta   90.00
_cell.angle_gamma   90.00
#
_symmetry.space_group_name_H-M   'P 1'
#
loop_
_entity.id
_entity.type
_entity.pdbx_description
1 polymer ?
#
loop_
_entity_poly.entity_id
_entity_poly.type
_entity_poly.pdbx_seq_one_letter_code
_entity_poly.pdbx_strand_id
1 'polypeptide(L)'
;MFDATNHNDIDHHGSPARRRCVGLFAKRIPRPFPPPFLSPPSGSFSDPLSTHDRSRDRRELVDGHLIGGCTNGDDAVYAGEYFVAANDGVGAWSMRPRGHAGLWSRLVVHFWANAVSESVAAGSITAPEPIKYLQRAYEQTIEATRAPNDWQGTTTAAGALLSYRQIEAADDRAAYTDENEPVLYVTNLGDSQIMVVRPAEGKIVFKTTEQWHWFDCPRQLGTNSPDTPRDNAVVDVVPINVGDIVLAMSDGLIDNLWSHEIVEQVSKSVAAWQAKDKTPADLHRGMMTAVAEELVEAARVIAVDPFAESPFMEHAIEEGLASEGGKLDDISVVAALCRRSDAT
;
A
#
# COMPACT_ATOMS: atom_id res chain seq x y z
N MET A 1 -1.36 -14.46 24.48
CA MET A 1 -2.39 -13.46 24.86
C MET A 1 -2.34 -12.43 23.75
N PHE A 2 -3.24 -12.53 22.78
CA PHE A 2 -3.21 -11.79 21.52
C PHE A 2 -3.68 -10.36 21.78
N ASP A 3 -2.81 -9.38 21.56
CA ASP A 3 -3.19 -7.98 21.54
C ASP A 3 -3.26 -7.53 20.08
N ALA A 4 -4.47 -7.59 19.54
CA ALA A 4 -4.82 -7.05 18.24
C ALA A 4 -5.01 -5.54 18.42
N THR A 5 -4.02 -4.76 18.00
CA THR A 5 -4.04 -3.30 18.05
C THR A 5 -5.10 -2.75 17.10
N ASN A 6 -6.30 -2.56 17.65
CA ASN A 6 -7.26 -1.49 17.39
C ASN A 6 -7.29 -0.94 15.94
N HIS A 7 -7.81 -1.74 15.00
CA HIS A 7 -8.18 -1.31 13.65
C HIS A 7 -9.62 -0.77 13.63
N ASN A 8 -9.86 0.38 14.27
CA ASN A 8 -11.16 1.05 14.21
C ASN A 8 -11.14 2.27 13.29
N ASP A 9 -12.12 2.27 12.40
CA ASP A 9 -12.66 3.34 11.56
C ASP A 9 -11.97 3.65 10.22
N ILE A 10 -12.31 2.82 9.22
CA ILE A 10 -12.72 3.32 7.90
C ILE A 10 -14.10 2.68 7.58
N ASP A 11 -15.08 3.56 7.33
CA ASP A 11 -16.45 3.35 6.84
C ASP A 11 -17.54 2.80 7.81
N HIS A 12 -18.30 3.74 8.39
CA HIS A 12 -19.68 3.53 8.84
C HIS A 12 -20.65 3.63 7.66
N HIS A 13 -21.17 2.48 7.21
CA HIS A 13 -22.61 2.16 7.03
C HIS A 13 -22.77 0.92 6.10
N GLY A 14 -23.16 -0.24 6.68
CA GLY A 14 -23.77 -1.38 5.98
C GLY A 14 -22.85 -2.50 5.46
N SER A 15 -22.78 -3.63 6.19
CA SER A 15 -22.19 -4.96 5.84
C SER A 15 -22.62 -5.50 4.44
N PRO A 16 -21.92 -6.43 3.72
CA PRO A 16 -21.05 -7.50 4.26
C PRO A 16 -19.72 -7.77 3.51
N ALA A 17 -18.64 -8.03 4.27
CA ALA A 17 -17.24 -8.22 3.87
C ALA A 17 -16.52 -6.97 3.32
N ARG A 18 -15.45 -6.57 4.03
CA ARG A 18 -14.53 -5.49 3.62
C ARG A 18 -14.01 -5.75 2.20
N ARG A 19 -14.27 -4.80 1.29
CA ARG A 19 -13.86 -4.85 -0.14
C ARG A 19 -12.37 -4.65 -0.34
N ARG A 20 -11.72 -4.10 0.68
CA ARG A 20 -10.33 -3.67 0.72
C ARG A 20 -9.83 -3.94 2.12
N CYS A 21 -8.60 -4.43 2.26
CA CYS A 21 -7.98 -4.52 3.56
C CYS A 21 -6.47 -4.37 3.48
N VAL A 22 -5.88 -4.20 4.64
CA VAL A 22 -4.47 -3.95 4.88
C VAL A 22 -3.96 -5.06 5.78
N GLY A 23 -2.84 -5.67 5.41
CA GLY A 23 -2.05 -6.58 6.23
C GLY A 23 -0.68 -5.95 6.46
N LEU A 24 -0.19 -5.99 7.70
CA LEU A 24 1.05 -5.29 8.10
C LEU A 24 1.88 -6.14 9.05
N PHE A 25 3.20 -6.12 8.85
CA PHE A 25 4.20 -6.57 9.79
C PHE A 25 5.37 -5.58 9.78
N ALA A 26 5.76 -5.07 10.95
CA ALA A 26 6.90 -4.16 11.05
C ALA A 26 8.12 -4.91 11.59
N LYS A 27 9.27 -4.78 10.92
CA LYS A 27 10.54 -5.38 11.41
C LYS A 27 10.98 -4.74 12.73
N ARG A 28 10.55 -3.51 13.01
CA ARG A 28 10.88 -2.75 14.22
C ARG A 28 9.79 -1.75 14.57
N ILE A 29 9.84 -1.23 15.79
CA ILE A 29 8.94 -0.16 16.23
C ILE A 29 9.21 1.10 15.37
N PRO A 30 8.18 1.71 14.74
CA PRO A 30 8.33 2.93 13.97
C PRO A 30 8.93 4.07 14.79
N ARG A 31 9.75 4.90 14.15
CA ARG A 31 10.20 6.15 14.75
C ARG A 31 8.99 7.07 14.93
N PRO A 32 8.68 7.57 16.15
CA PRO A 32 7.55 8.48 16.34
C PRO A 32 7.65 9.70 15.44
N PHE A 33 6.52 10.13 14.92
CA PHE A 33 6.47 11.34 14.11
C PHE A 33 6.81 12.57 14.97
N PRO A 34 7.66 13.47 14.46
CA PRO A 34 8.07 14.64 15.19
C PRO A 34 7.01 15.76 15.07
N PRO A 35 7.01 16.76 15.96
CA PRO A 35 6.15 17.94 15.81
C PRO A 35 6.29 18.62 14.44
N PRO A 36 5.20 19.11 13.84
CA PRO A 36 3.81 19.11 14.35
C PRO A 36 3.03 17.79 14.14
N PHE A 37 3.65 16.77 13.55
CA PHE A 37 3.03 15.50 13.14
C PHE A 37 2.86 14.46 14.27
N LEU A 38 2.90 14.87 15.54
CA LEU A 38 2.98 13.97 16.71
C LEU A 38 1.89 12.87 16.72
N SER A 39 2.33 11.62 16.70
CA SER A 39 1.53 10.45 17.08
C SER A 39 1.50 10.29 18.61
N PRO A 40 0.36 9.95 19.25
CA PRO A 40 0.41 9.47 20.63
C PRO A 40 1.19 8.14 20.68
N PRO A 41 1.93 7.85 21.76
CA PRO A 41 2.66 6.59 21.89
C PRO A 41 1.67 5.43 21.85
N SER A 42 1.94 4.45 20.97
CA SER A 42 1.33 3.12 21.04
C SER A 42 1.54 2.57 22.45
N GLY A 43 0.46 2.21 23.13
CA GLY A 43 0.43 2.01 24.58
C GLY A 43 1.52 1.08 25.12
N SER A 44 2.46 1.66 25.85
CA SER A 44 3.21 0.97 26.91
C SER A 44 3.14 1.84 28.15
N PHE A 45 2.38 1.38 29.15
CA PHE A 45 2.30 2.02 30.45
C PHE A 45 3.61 1.79 31.21
N SER A 46 4.52 2.74 31.12
CA SER A 46 5.58 2.92 32.13
C SER A 46 6.10 4.35 32.17
N ASP A 47 5.20 5.34 32.22
CA ASP A 47 5.58 6.68 32.68
C ASP A 47 4.57 7.18 33.74
N PRO A 48 4.91 7.08 35.03
CA PRO A 48 4.10 7.64 36.08
C PRO A 48 4.44 9.13 36.19
N LEU A 49 3.55 9.98 35.66
CA LEU A 49 3.00 11.19 36.30
C LEU A 49 2.56 12.25 35.27
N SER A 50 1.26 12.58 35.36
CA SER A 50 0.62 13.85 34.97
C SER A 50 0.32 14.12 33.49
N THR A 51 -0.79 13.55 32.99
CA THR A 51 -1.86 14.32 32.29
C THR A 51 -3.15 13.50 32.29
N HIS A 52 -3.90 13.52 33.38
CA HIS A 52 -5.14 12.74 33.51
C HIS A 52 -6.41 13.43 32.98
N ASP A 53 -6.32 14.60 32.36
CA ASP A 53 -7.52 15.39 31.99
C ASP A 53 -7.61 15.82 30.51
N ARG A 54 -7.01 15.09 29.56
CA ARG A 54 -7.15 15.43 28.13
C ARG A 54 -7.48 14.21 27.27
N SER A 55 -8.60 14.32 26.57
CA SER A 55 -9.25 13.33 25.70
C SER A 55 -8.30 12.47 24.86
N ARG A 56 -8.60 11.16 24.82
CA ARG A 56 -7.91 10.06 24.13
C ARG A 56 -8.05 10.04 22.60
N ASP A 57 -8.44 11.15 21.96
CA ASP A 57 -8.73 11.22 20.52
C ASP A 57 -7.99 12.40 19.87
N ARG A 58 -6.66 12.42 19.96
CA ARG A 58 -5.80 13.36 19.23
C ARG A 58 -5.27 12.70 17.97
N ARG A 59 -6.16 12.67 17.00
CA ARG A 59 -5.99 12.34 15.60
C ARG A 59 -5.08 13.40 14.92
N GLU A 60 -4.03 12.96 14.22
CA GLU A 60 -2.96 13.82 13.63
C GLU A 60 -3.47 14.70 12.49
N LEU A 61 -3.10 15.99 12.48
CA LEU A 61 -3.59 16.96 11.49
C LEU A 61 -2.46 17.54 10.64
N VAL A 62 -2.67 17.62 9.33
CA VAL A 62 -1.91 18.42 8.37
C VAL A 62 -2.91 19.33 7.65
N ASP A 63 -2.65 20.64 7.65
CA ASP A 63 -3.58 21.68 7.16
C ASP A 63 -4.99 21.61 7.77
N GLY A 64 -5.12 21.10 9.00
CA GLY A 64 -6.40 20.93 9.68
C GLY A 64 -7.18 19.66 9.29
N HIS A 65 -6.60 18.80 8.45
CA HIS A 65 -7.15 17.52 8.02
C HIS A 65 -6.37 16.33 8.57
N LEU A 66 -7.06 15.23 8.80
CA LEU A 66 -6.47 13.99 9.29
C LEU A 66 -5.44 13.40 8.32
N ILE A 67 -4.25 13.03 8.81
CA ILE A 67 -3.28 12.28 8.00
C ILE A 67 -3.85 10.89 7.71
N GLY A 68 -4.21 10.65 6.44
CA GLY A 68 -4.89 9.44 5.97
C GLY A 68 -3.95 8.30 5.59
N GLY A 69 -4.41 7.04 5.77
CA GLY A 69 -3.70 5.76 5.52
C GLY A 69 -3.23 5.06 6.81
N CYS A 70 -2.26 4.15 6.75
CA CYS A 70 -1.64 3.49 7.92
C CYS A 70 -0.10 3.46 7.82
N THR A 71 0.61 3.66 8.94
CA THR A 71 2.07 3.48 9.02
C THR A 71 2.41 2.05 9.44
N ASN A 72 3.46 1.46 8.88
CA ASN A 72 3.99 0.15 9.26
C ASN A 72 5.52 0.16 9.24
N GLY A 73 6.15 0.32 10.40
CA GLY A 73 7.60 0.57 10.44
C GLY A 73 7.96 1.86 9.71
N ASP A 74 8.77 1.76 8.66
CA ASP A 74 9.09 2.86 7.75
C ASP A 74 8.15 2.90 6.50
N ASP A 75 7.29 1.90 6.30
CA ASP A 75 6.26 1.88 5.25
C ASP A 75 5.02 2.73 5.61
N ALA A 76 4.27 3.09 4.57
CA ALA A 76 2.90 3.55 4.69
C ALA A 76 2.01 3.00 3.57
N VAL A 77 0.75 2.71 3.91
CA VAL A 77 -0.26 2.22 2.98
C VAL A 77 -1.53 3.05 3.01
N TYR A 78 -2.30 2.99 1.92
CA TYR A 78 -3.62 3.61 1.83
C TYR A 78 -4.60 2.69 1.11
N ALA A 79 -5.84 2.64 1.61
CA ALA A 79 -6.91 1.81 1.06
C ALA A 79 -8.24 2.59 0.98
N GLY A 80 -8.38 3.40 -0.07
CA GLY A 80 -9.59 4.16 -0.38
C GLY A 80 -10.49 3.46 -1.39
N GLU A 81 -11.66 4.04 -1.70
CA GLU A 81 -12.66 3.41 -2.57
C GLU A 81 -12.16 3.19 -4.00
N TYR A 82 -11.51 4.21 -4.54
CA TYR A 82 -10.99 4.21 -5.91
C TYR A 82 -9.47 4.13 -5.96
N PHE A 83 -8.77 4.17 -4.83
CA PHE A 83 -7.31 4.28 -4.81
C PHE A 83 -6.70 3.44 -3.70
N VAL A 84 -5.71 2.64 -4.06
CA VAL A 84 -4.87 1.90 -3.12
C VAL A 84 -3.40 2.22 -3.39
N ALA A 85 -2.58 2.20 -2.34
CA ALA A 85 -1.16 2.46 -2.46
C ALA A 85 -0.34 1.83 -1.34
N ALA A 86 0.93 1.55 -1.65
CA ALA A 86 1.97 1.15 -0.71
C ALA A 86 3.25 1.93 -1.05
N ASN A 87 3.78 2.60 -0.03
CA ASN A 87 5.00 3.38 -0.11
C ASN A 87 5.96 2.86 0.95
N ASP A 88 7.16 2.47 0.53
CA ASP A 88 8.22 2.02 1.42
C ASP A 88 9.16 3.19 1.71
N GLY A 89 9.35 3.50 2.99
CA GLY A 89 10.29 4.51 3.44
C GLY A 89 11.69 3.92 3.65
N VAL A 90 12.70 4.52 3.05
CA VAL A 90 14.07 4.00 3.12
C VAL A 90 14.63 4.04 4.55
N GLY A 91 14.68 2.87 5.20
CA GLY A 91 14.96 2.75 6.64
C GLY A 91 16.32 3.28 7.11
N ALA A 92 17.27 3.51 6.19
CA ALA A 92 18.57 4.12 6.50
C ALA A 92 18.45 5.56 7.04
N TRP A 93 17.36 6.27 6.73
CA TRP A 93 17.11 7.61 7.28
C TRP A 93 16.98 7.62 8.80
N SER A 94 16.53 6.53 9.40
CA SER A 94 16.38 6.40 10.86
C SER A 94 17.71 6.51 11.61
N MET A 95 18.86 6.36 10.92
CA MET A 95 20.19 6.61 11.49
C MET A 95 20.54 8.11 11.59
N ARG A 96 19.77 8.99 10.95
CA ARG A 96 20.02 10.44 10.96
C ARG A 96 19.11 11.13 11.99
N PRO A 97 19.62 12.13 12.74
CA PRO A 97 18.80 12.84 13.73
C PRO A 97 17.50 13.43 13.18
N ARG A 98 17.48 13.86 11.91
CA ARG A 98 16.32 14.45 11.23
C ARG A 98 15.66 13.51 10.23
N GLY A 99 16.12 12.26 10.13
CA GLY A 99 15.59 11.30 9.16
C GLY A 99 14.37 10.55 9.68
N HIS A 100 13.25 10.68 8.98
CA HIS A 100 11.96 10.06 9.29
C HIS A 100 11.39 9.44 8.01
N ALA A 101 11.84 8.23 7.68
CA ALA A 101 11.36 7.47 6.52
C ALA A 101 9.86 7.20 6.59
N GLY A 102 9.38 6.66 7.72
CA GLY A 102 7.95 6.48 7.98
C GLY A 102 7.10 7.75 7.89
N LEU A 103 7.66 8.95 8.16
CA LEU A 103 6.93 10.21 7.96
C LEU A 103 6.81 10.54 6.48
N TRP A 104 7.89 10.35 5.72
CA TRP A 104 7.93 10.63 4.30
C TRP A 104 7.00 9.70 3.51
N SER A 105 7.06 8.39 3.74
CA SER A 105 6.13 7.43 3.14
C SER A 105 4.67 7.79 3.44
N ARG A 106 4.38 8.13 4.70
CA ARG A 106 3.06 8.56 5.17
C ARG A 106 2.54 9.82 4.49
N LEU A 107 3.34 10.87 4.42
CA LEU A 107 2.91 12.15 3.86
C LEU A 107 2.71 12.05 2.35
N VAL A 108 3.59 11.34 1.64
CA VAL A 108 3.43 11.12 0.19
C VAL A 108 2.11 10.38 -0.08
N VAL A 109 1.85 9.26 0.61
CA VAL A 109 0.60 8.51 0.38
C VAL A 109 -0.64 9.32 0.78
N HIS A 110 -0.55 10.10 1.86
CA HIS A 110 -1.64 10.97 2.31
C HIS A 110 -2.01 12.02 1.26
N PHE A 111 -1.04 12.84 0.83
CA PHE A 111 -1.31 13.90 -0.14
C PHE A 111 -1.67 13.33 -1.51
N TRP A 112 -1.15 12.16 -1.87
CA TRP A 112 -1.51 11.49 -3.12
C TRP A 112 -2.97 11.04 -3.10
N ALA A 113 -3.40 10.39 -2.03
CA ALA A 113 -4.80 10.01 -1.83
C ALA A 113 -5.75 11.22 -1.83
N ASN A 114 -5.33 12.35 -1.23
CA ASN A 114 -6.11 13.59 -1.26
C ASN A 114 -6.24 14.13 -2.68
N ALA A 115 -5.13 14.22 -3.43
CA ALA A 115 -5.14 14.72 -4.81
C ALA A 115 -6.02 13.85 -5.73
N VAL A 116 -5.98 12.53 -5.55
CA VAL A 116 -6.87 11.59 -6.24
C VAL A 116 -8.33 11.81 -5.85
N SER A 117 -8.62 11.94 -4.55
CA SER A 117 -9.98 12.13 -4.04
C SER A 117 -10.61 13.43 -4.54
N GLU A 118 -9.86 14.53 -4.54
CA GLU A 118 -10.29 15.81 -5.10
C GLU A 118 -10.58 15.70 -6.61
N SER A 119 -9.73 15.00 -7.35
CA SER A 119 -9.91 14.74 -8.78
C SER A 119 -11.16 13.91 -9.06
N VAL A 120 -11.40 12.84 -8.29
CA VAL A 120 -12.59 12.00 -8.42
C VAL A 120 -13.86 12.81 -8.11
N ALA A 121 -13.84 13.61 -7.04
CA ALA A 121 -14.96 14.49 -6.68
C ALA A 121 -15.25 15.56 -7.75
N ALA A 122 -14.23 16.01 -8.49
CA ALA A 122 -14.37 16.92 -9.62
C ALA A 122 -14.85 16.25 -10.92
N GLY A 123 -15.09 14.93 -10.92
CA GLY A 123 -15.57 14.17 -12.07
C GLY A 123 -14.48 13.63 -13.02
N SER A 124 -13.19 13.79 -12.68
CA SER A 124 -12.07 13.36 -13.52
C SER A 124 -11.74 11.87 -13.41
N ILE A 125 -12.63 11.04 -12.86
CA ILE A 125 -12.41 9.60 -12.72
C ILE A 125 -12.26 8.90 -14.09
N THR A 126 -12.83 9.44 -15.16
CA THR A 126 -12.76 8.89 -16.53
C THR A 126 -11.51 9.32 -17.31
N ALA A 127 -10.81 10.34 -16.84
CA ALA A 127 -9.58 10.87 -17.45
C ALA A 127 -8.58 11.30 -16.37
N PRO A 128 -8.07 10.35 -15.58
CA PRO A 128 -7.15 10.68 -14.49
C PRO A 128 -5.78 11.12 -15.02
N GLU A 129 -5.09 11.96 -14.24
CA GLU A 129 -3.72 12.42 -14.47
C GLU A 129 -2.79 11.93 -13.33
N PRO A 130 -2.44 10.63 -13.23
CA PRO A 130 -1.79 10.06 -12.04
C PRO A 130 -0.44 10.70 -11.69
N ILE A 131 0.39 11.00 -12.70
CA ILE A 131 1.68 11.71 -12.52
C ILE A 131 1.48 13.07 -11.87
N LYS A 132 0.45 13.82 -12.28
CA LYS A 132 0.14 15.14 -11.72
C LYS A 132 -0.28 15.03 -10.25
N TYR A 133 -1.03 14.00 -9.90
CA TYR A 133 -1.46 13.76 -8.51
C TYR A 133 -0.27 13.41 -7.62
N LEU A 134 0.59 12.48 -8.05
CA LEU A 134 1.79 12.10 -7.31
C LEU A 134 2.80 13.26 -7.23
N GLN A 135 2.96 14.03 -8.30
CA GLN A 135 3.80 15.23 -8.30
C GLN A 135 3.33 16.27 -7.30
N ARG A 136 2.03 16.56 -7.26
CA ARG A 136 1.46 17.48 -6.27
C ARG A 136 1.68 16.95 -4.86
N ALA A 137 1.50 15.65 -4.64
CA ALA A 137 1.74 15.02 -3.35
C ALA A 137 3.19 15.18 -2.89
N TYR A 138 4.14 14.92 -3.78
CA TYR A 138 5.56 15.09 -3.53
C TYR A 138 5.93 16.54 -3.16
N GLU A 139 5.41 17.52 -3.91
CA GLU A 139 5.62 18.95 -3.63
C GLU A 139 5.03 19.35 -2.26
N GLN A 140 3.84 18.85 -1.92
CA GLN A 140 3.23 19.07 -0.61
C GLN A 140 3.99 18.40 0.53
N THR A 141 4.53 17.19 0.33
CA THR A 141 5.39 16.53 1.31
C THR A 141 6.66 17.34 1.57
N ILE A 142 7.32 17.86 0.52
CA ILE A 142 8.49 18.72 0.68
C ILE A 142 8.14 19.95 1.52
N GLU A 143 7.03 20.61 1.22
CA GLU A 143 6.64 21.82 1.95
C GLU A 143 6.28 21.52 3.41
N ALA A 144 5.51 20.46 3.66
CA ALA A 144 5.12 20.03 5.01
C ALA A 144 6.33 19.64 5.86
N THR A 145 7.31 18.98 5.25
CA THR A 145 8.53 18.54 5.97
C THR A 145 9.58 19.61 6.11
N ARG A 146 9.38 20.81 5.54
CA ARG A 146 10.34 21.92 5.54
C ARG A 146 10.47 22.61 6.91
N ALA A 147 10.85 23.89 6.90
CA ALA A 147 11.11 24.69 8.10
C ALA A 147 9.89 24.67 9.06
N PRO A 148 10.11 24.72 10.39
CA PRO A 148 11.37 25.01 11.07
C PRO A 148 12.30 23.80 11.26
N ASN A 149 11.82 22.58 11.03
CA ASN A 149 12.52 21.38 11.47
C ASN A 149 13.18 20.56 10.35
N ASP A 150 12.87 20.82 9.07
CA ASP A 150 13.44 20.20 7.86
C ASP A 150 13.71 18.68 8.05
N TRP A 151 12.60 17.95 8.18
CA TRP A 151 12.54 16.51 8.36
C TRP A 151 12.85 15.80 7.05
N GLN A 152 13.86 14.94 7.08
CA GLN A 152 14.44 14.32 5.91
C GLN A 152 13.95 12.88 5.75
N GLY A 153 13.96 12.37 4.54
CA GLY A 153 13.48 11.04 4.23
C GLY A 153 13.34 10.84 2.74
N THR A 154 13.22 9.58 2.34
CA THR A 154 12.88 9.17 0.99
C THR A 154 11.95 7.98 1.04
N THR A 155 11.17 7.79 -0.02
CA THR A 155 10.20 6.71 -0.12
C THR A 155 9.97 6.29 -1.56
N THR A 156 9.68 5.02 -1.80
CA THR A 156 9.08 4.54 -3.05
C THR A 156 7.62 5.01 -3.16
N ALA A 157 6.98 4.79 -4.30
CA ALA A 157 5.56 5.06 -4.48
C ALA A 157 4.92 4.08 -5.47
N ALA A 158 4.06 3.19 -4.98
CA ALA A 158 3.26 2.28 -5.80
C ALA A 158 1.77 2.50 -5.52
N GLY A 159 1.00 2.86 -6.55
CA GLY A 159 -0.44 3.14 -6.40
C GLY A 159 -1.27 2.71 -7.60
N ALA A 160 -2.53 2.36 -7.34
CA ALA A 160 -3.49 1.95 -8.35
C ALA A 160 -4.80 2.71 -8.19
N LEU A 161 -5.17 3.49 -9.21
CA LEU A 161 -6.42 4.25 -9.29
C LEU A 161 -7.43 3.51 -10.20
N LEU A 162 -8.56 3.13 -9.63
CA LEU A 162 -9.70 2.58 -10.35
C LEU A 162 -10.44 3.67 -11.12
N SER A 163 -10.60 3.41 -12.40
CA SER A 163 -11.33 4.20 -13.39
C SER A 163 -12.22 3.27 -14.20
N TYR A 164 -12.95 3.83 -15.16
CA TYR A 164 -13.70 3.07 -16.14
C TYR A 164 -13.67 3.77 -17.50
N ARG A 165 -13.78 2.98 -18.57
CA ARG A 165 -13.95 3.46 -19.94
C ARG A 165 -15.34 3.09 -20.44
N GLN A 166 -16.00 4.01 -21.12
CA GLN A 166 -17.21 3.68 -21.85
C GLN A 166 -16.84 2.83 -23.05
N ILE A 167 -17.56 1.71 -23.21
CA ILE A 167 -17.41 0.85 -24.38
C ILE A 167 -18.23 1.51 -25.51
N GLU A 168 -17.56 2.07 -26.51
CA GLU A 168 -18.26 2.61 -27.69
C GLU A 168 -18.99 1.48 -28.42
N ALA A 169 -20.27 1.69 -28.70
CA ALA A 169 -21.12 0.68 -29.32
C ALA A 169 -20.74 0.45 -30.79
N ALA A 170 -19.96 -0.60 -31.10
CA ALA A 170 -19.95 -1.23 -32.42
C ALA A 170 -19.44 -2.69 -32.43
N ASP A 171 -20.28 -3.53 -33.05
CA ASP A 171 -20.05 -4.79 -33.77
C ASP A 171 -19.92 -6.17 -33.09
N ASP A 172 -19.54 -6.32 -31.81
CA ASP A 172 -19.48 -7.68 -31.20
C ASP A 172 -20.21 -7.78 -29.84
N ARG A 173 -21.54 -7.67 -29.88
CA ARG A 173 -22.41 -8.00 -28.74
C ARG A 173 -22.47 -9.51 -28.50
N ALA A 174 -21.49 -10.05 -27.77
CA ALA A 174 -21.61 -11.38 -27.17
C ALA A 174 -20.95 -11.55 -25.79
N ALA A 175 -20.00 -10.69 -25.37
CA ALA A 175 -19.20 -10.97 -24.16
C ALA A 175 -19.40 -10.02 -22.97
N TYR A 176 -19.84 -8.77 -23.20
CA TYR A 176 -19.94 -7.77 -22.13
C TYR A 176 -21.39 -7.29 -21.97
N THR A 177 -21.92 -7.44 -20.75
CA THR A 177 -23.25 -6.94 -20.34
C THR A 177 -23.20 -5.52 -19.78
N ASP A 178 -22.01 -4.92 -19.73
CA ASP A 178 -21.72 -3.63 -19.10
C ASP A 178 -21.44 -2.57 -20.16
N GLU A 179 -21.89 -1.34 -19.92
CA GLU A 179 -21.56 -0.16 -20.75
C GLU A 179 -20.16 0.38 -20.40
N ASN A 180 -19.60 -0.06 -19.27
CA ASN A 180 -18.31 0.40 -18.76
C ASN A 180 -17.33 -0.77 -18.54
N GLU A 181 -16.11 -0.61 -19.05
CA GLU A 181 -14.97 -1.48 -18.76
C GLU A 181 -14.17 -0.89 -17.57
N PRO A 182 -13.94 -1.63 -16.47
CA PRO A 182 -13.11 -1.15 -15.38
C PRO A 182 -11.63 -1.18 -15.76
N VAL A 183 -10.92 -0.10 -15.44
CA VAL A 183 -9.53 0.10 -15.82
C VAL A 183 -8.74 0.65 -14.63
N LEU A 184 -7.55 0.12 -14.39
CA LEU A 184 -6.61 0.67 -13.41
C LEU A 184 -5.61 1.58 -14.08
N TYR A 185 -5.38 2.74 -13.48
CA TYR A 185 -4.21 3.57 -13.73
C TYR A 185 -3.20 3.28 -12.63
N VAL A 186 -2.22 2.45 -12.95
CA VAL A 186 -1.15 2.05 -12.04
C VAL A 186 -0.01 3.05 -12.19
N THR A 187 0.49 3.60 -11.09
CA THR A 187 1.65 4.49 -11.05
C THR A 187 2.70 3.90 -10.14
N ASN A 188 3.93 3.73 -10.66
CA ASN A 188 5.03 3.15 -9.91
C ASN A 188 6.30 4.00 -9.98
N LEU A 189 6.97 4.14 -8.84
CA LEU A 189 8.32 4.66 -8.71
C LEU A 189 9.04 3.92 -7.59
N GLY A 190 10.12 3.22 -7.95
CA GLY A 190 10.86 2.34 -7.03
C GLY A 190 10.53 0.87 -7.21
N ASP A 191 10.74 0.09 -6.17
CA ASP A 191 10.66 -1.38 -6.13
C ASP A 191 9.43 -1.91 -5.37
N SER A 192 8.68 -1.07 -4.66
CA SER A 192 7.30 -1.40 -4.27
C SER A 192 6.44 -1.67 -5.53
N GLN A 193 5.37 -2.46 -5.38
CA GLN A 193 4.67 -3.04 -6.53
C GLN A 193 3.15 -2.98 -6.48
N ILE A 194 2.57 -2.87 -7.67
CA ILE A 194 1.19 -3.23 -7.92
C ILE A 194 1.14 -4.55 -8.70
N MET A 195 0.35 -5.50 -8.22
CA MET A 195 0.03 -6.74 -8.91
C MET A 195 -1.48 -6.92 -9.03
N VAL A 196 -1.95 -7.35 -10.19
CA VAL A 196 -3.35 -7.74 -10.42
C VAL A 196 -3.39 -9.26 -10.59
N VAL A 197 -4.08 -9.93 -9.68
CA VAL A 197 -4.29 -11.38 -9.71
C VAL A 197 -5.72 -11.65 -10.15
N ARG A 198 -5.90 -12.65 -11.03
CA ARG A 198 -7.22 -13.22 -11.34
C ARG A 198 -7.35 -14.60 -10.69
N PRO A 199 -7.94 -14.69 -9.48
CA PRO A 199 -7.93 -15.92 -8.70
C PRO A 199 -8.68 -17.07 -9.39
N ALA A 200 -9.76 -16.74 -10.12
CA ALA A 200 -10.57 -17.73 -10.83
C ALA A 200 -9.79 -18.48 -11.93
N GLU A 201 -8.72 -17.87 -12.45
CA GLU A 201 -7.83 -18.46 -13.46
C GLU A 201 -6.45 -18.83 -12.88
N GLY A 202 -6.18 -18.51 -11.60
CA GLY A 202 -4.88 -18.73 -10.98
C GLY A 202 -3.72 -18.03 -11.69
N LYS A 203 -3.92 -16.80 -12.21
CA LYS A 203 -2.92 -16.10 -13.03
C LYS A 203 -2.69 -14.65 -12.63
N ILE A 204 -1.53 -14.13 -13.02
CA ILE A 204 -1.19 -12.71 -13.00
C ILE A 204 -1.79 -12.05 -14.25
N VAL A 205 -2.61 -11.02 -14.05
CA VAL A 205 -3.11 -10.15 -15.12
C VAL A 205 -2.09 -9.06 -15.43
N PHE A 206 -1.47 -8.51 -14.37
CA PHE A 206 -0.48 -7.44 -14.48
C PHE A 206 0.43 -7.43 -13.25
N LYS A 207 1.68 -7.00 -13.43
CA LYS A 207 2.67 -6.71 -12.38
C LYS A 207 3.51 -5.53 -12.85
N THR A 208 3.73 -4.55 -11.97
CA THR A 208 4.68 -3.45 -12.24
C THR A 208 6.11 -3.96 -12.34
N THR A 209 6.92 -3.31 -13.16
CA THR A 209 8.38 -3.53 -13.18
C THR A 209 9.04 -2.66 -12.11
N GLU A 210 9.95 -3.27 -11.35
CA GLU A 210 10.79 -2.62 -10.34
C GLU A 210 11.72 -1.57 -10.98
N GLN A 211 12.04 -0.50 -10.25
CA GLN A 211 12.89 0.57 -10.74
C GLN A 211 14.05 0.83 -9.79
N TRP A 212 15.27 0.71 -10.34
CA TRP A 212 16.51 0.77 -9.58
C TRP A 212 17.48 1.79 -10.17
N HIS A 213 18.35 2.35 -9.34
CA HIS A 213 19.60 2.94 -9.80
C HIS A 213 20.69 1.85 -9.92
N TRP A 214 20.69 0.91 -8.97
CA TRP A 214 21.42 -0.35 -8.94
C TRP A 214 20.72 -1.29 -7.94
N PHE A 215 21.11 -2.57 -7.88
CA PHE A 215 20.48 -3.55 -6.99
C PHE A 215 20.40 -3.07 -5.53
N ASP A 216 19.24 -3.26 -4.89
CA ASP A 216 18.92 -2.82 -3.52
C ASP A 216 19.03 -1.29 -3.30
N CYS A 217 19.01 -0.50 -4.39
CA CYS A 217 18.90 0.96 -4.37
C CYS A 217 17.80 1.42 -5.33
N PRO A 218 16.54 1.43 -4.87
CA PRO A 218 15.42 1.79 -5.71
C PRO A 218 15.44 3.27 -6.08
N ARG A 219 14.74 3.60 -7.16
CA ARG A 219 14.30 4.99 -7.36
C ARG A 219 13.40 5.39 -6.20
N GLN A 220 13.56 6.62 -5.72
CA GLN A 220 12.89 7.03 -4.48
C GLN A 220 12.58 8.52 -4.49
N LEU A 221 11.43 8.94 -3.98
CA LEU A 221 11.06 10.33 -3.81
C LEU A 221 11.58 10.86 -2.50
N GLY A 222 12.28 11.99 -2.52
CA GLY A 222 12.52 12.78 -1.31
C GLY A 222 13.84 13.50 -1.23
N THR A 223 14.35 13.61 -0.01
CA THR A 223 15.50 14.46 0.33
C THR A 223 16.76 14.00 -0.43
N ASN A 224 17.35 14.90 -1.22
CA ASN A 224 18.53 14.65 -2.05
C ASN A 224 18.39 13.51 -3.08
N SER A 225 17.17 13.07 -3.37
CA SER A 225 16.93 12.15 -4.48
C SER A 225 16.98 12.90 -5.81
N PRO A 226 17.58 12.34 -6.87
CA PRO A 226 17.46 12.88 -8.22
C PRO A 226 16.09 12.56 -8.84
N ASP A 227 15.31 11.64 -8.26
CA ASP A 227 14.07 11.17 -8.86
C ASP A 227 12.90 12.11 -8.55
N THR A 228 12.09 12.37 -9.56
CA THR A 228 10.82 13.11 -9.43
C THR A 228 9.67 12.32 -10.02
N PRO A 229 8.42 12.53 -9.57
CA PRO A 229 7.27 11.88 -10.18
C PRO A 229 7.15 12.17 -11.68
N ARG A 230 7.37 13.42 -12.11
CA ARG A 230 7.28 13.81 -13.53
C ARG A 230 8.31 13.13 -14.43
N ASP A 231 9.53 12.94 -13.93
CA ASP A 231 10.64 12.47 -14.76
C ASP A 231 10.83 10.95 -14.68
N ASN A 232 10.37 10.31 -13.61
CA ASN A 232 10.74 8.92 -13.31
C ASN A 232 9.56 7.98 -13.03
N ALA A 233 8.39 8.47 -12.62
CA ALA A 233 7.28 7.56 -12.36
C ALA A 233 6.72 6.99 -13.68
N VAL A 234 6.40 5.70 -13.67
CA VAL A 234 5.83 4.99 -14.81
C VAL A 234 4.33 4.83 -14.57
N VAL A 235 3.53 5.05 -15.61
CA VAL A 235 2.09 4.81 -15.58
C VAL A 235 1.70 3.73 -16.57
N ASP A 236 1.04 2.70 -16.07
CA ASP A 236 0.43 1.64 -16.85
C ASP A 236 -1.09 1.73 -16.76
N VAL A 237 -1.77 1.46 -17.87
CA VAL A 237 -3.23 1.47 -17.93
C VAL A 237 -3.73 0.06 -18.21
N VAL A 238 -4.35 -0.55 -17.21
CA VAL A 238 -4.60 -1.99 -17.16
C VAL A 238 -6.10 -2.26 -17.12
N PRO A 239 -6.70 -2.80 -18.19
CA PRO A 239 -8.06 -3.33 -18.13
C PRO A 239 -8.13 -4.50 -17.14
N ILE A 240 -9.15 -4.49 -16.29
CA ILE A 240 -9.36 -5.55 -15.29
C ILE A 240 -10.78 -6.10 -15.38
N ASN A 241 -11.02 -7.24 -14.74
CA ASN A 241 -12.33 -7.86 -14.66
C ASN A 241 -12.89 -7.81 -13.23
N VAL A 242 -14.21 -7.82 -13.12
CA VAL A 242 -14.88 -8.10 -11.86
C VAL A 242 -14.40 -9.44 -11.31
N GLY A 243 -13.97 -9.45 -10.05
CA GLY A 243 -13.35 -10.61 -9.40
C GLY A 243 -11.82 -10.57 -9.38
N ASP A 244 -11.18 -9.70 -10.17
CA ASP A 244 -9.74 -9.48 -10.08
C ASP A 244 -9.38 -8.81 -8.74
N ILE A 245 -8.25 -9.20 -8.18
CA ILE A 245 -7.70 -8.66 -6.93
C ILE A 245 -6.49 -7.80 -7.26
N VAL A 246 -6.52 -6.55 -6.80
CA VAL A 246 -5.43 -5.60 -6.88
C VAL A 246 -4.65 -5.64 -5.58
N LEU A 247 -3.35 -5.85 -5.67
CA LEU A 247 -2.42 -5.84 -4.55
C LEU A 247 -1.49 -4.63 -4.69
N ALA A 248 -1.35 -3.83 -3.63
CA ALA A 248 -0.26 -2.87 -3.47
C ALA A 248 0.65 -3.35 -2.35
N MET A 249 1.95 -3.49 -2.62
CA MET A 249 2.88 -4.25 -1.78
C MET A 249 4.23 -3.54 -1.66
N SER A 250 4.84 -3.55 -0.47
CA SER A 250 6.24 -3.13 -0.27
C SER A 250 7.23 -4.23 -0.67
N ASP A 251 8.52 -3.88 -0.72
CA ASP A 251 9.60 -4.82 -1.08
C ASP A 251 9.64 -6.02 -0.11
N GLY A 252 9.34 -5.82 1.17
CA GLY A 252 9.33 -6.85 2.21
C GLY A 252 8.43 -8.05 1.91
N LEU A 253 7.41 -7.92 1.05
CA LEU A 253 6.67 -9.07 0.55
C LEU A 253 7.37 -9.74 -0.63
N ILE A 254 7.69 -8.97 -1.66
CA ILE A 254 8.14 -9.46 -2.97
C ILE A 254 9.58 -9.99 -2.94
N ASP A 255 10.39 -9.54 -1.98
CA ASP A 255 11.73 -10.05 -1.72
C ASP A 255 11.71 -11.43 -1.06
N ASN A 256 10.56 -11.82 -0.48
CA ASN A 256 10.38 -13.04 0.28
C ASN A 256 9.39 -14.03 -0.34
N LEU A 257 8.67 -13.67 -1.40
CA LEU A 257 7.74 -14.55 -2.11
C LEU A 257 7.84 -14.34 -3.63
N TRP A 258 7.99 -15.43 -4.39
CA TRP A 258 7.94 -15.35 -5.84
C TRP A 258 6.51 -15.02 -6.30
N SER A 259 6.39 -14.42 -7.49
CA SER A 259 5.09 -14.00 -8.01
C SER A 259 4.09 -15.17 -8.18
N HIS A 260 4.57 -16.38 -8.45
CA HIS A 260 3.70 -17.56 -8.55
C HIS A 260 3.17 -18.01 -7.18
N GLU A 261 3.95 -17.86 -6.12
CA GLU A 261 3.51 -18.16 -4.74
C GLU A 261 2.48 -17.14 -4.26
N ILE A 262 2.66 -15.85 -4.59
CA ILE A 262 1.66 -14.81 -4.30
C ILE A 262 0.32 -15.16 -4.94
N VAL A 263 0.32 -15.55 -6.23
CA VAL A 263 -0.89 -15.94 -6.95
C VAL A 263 -1.53 -17.18 -6.35
N GLU A 264 -0.72 -18.19 -6.03
CA GLU A 264 -1.21 -19.42 -5.41
C GLU A 264 -1.84 -19.14 -4.05
N GLN A 265 -1.19 -18.33 -3.22
CA GLN A 265 -1.67 -17.94 -1.90
C GLN A 265 -2.99 -17.18 -2.01
N VAL A 266 -3.06 -16.14 -2.84
CA VAL A 266 -4.30 -15.38 -3.09
C VAL A 266 -5.42 -16.29 -3.55
N SER A 267 -5.14 -17.19 -4.50
CA SER A 267 -6.14 -18.09 -5.06
C SER A 267 -6.66 -19.08 -4.01
N LYS A 268 -5.76 -19.64 -3.19
CA LYS A 268 -6.12 -20.50 -2.05
C LYS A 268 -6.95 -19.77 -1.01
N SER A 269 -6.54 -18.56 -0.60
CA SER A 269 -7.26 -17.74 0.38
C SER A 269 -8.68 -17.42 -0.10
N VAL A 270 -8.85 -17.05 -1.36
CA VAL A 270 -10.15 -16.77 -1.97
C VAL A 270 -11.03 -18.03 -2.03
N ALA A 271 -10.49 -19.15 -2.50
CA ALA A 271 -11.23 -20.40 -2.59
C ALA A 271 -11.65 -20.92 -1.21
N ALA A 272 -10.73 -20.88 -0.23
CA ALA A 272 -11.01 -21.26 1.15
C ALA A 272 -12.08 -20.35 1.78
N TRP A 273 -11.99 -19.04 1.56
CA TRP A 273 -13.02 -18.10 2.01
C TRP A 273 -14.39 -18.42 1.41
N GLN A 274 -14.45 -18.68 0.10
CA GLN A 274 -15.70 -18.97 -0.60
C GLN A 274 -16.33 -20.27 -0.11
N ALA A 275 -15.54 -21.33 0.08
CA ALA A 275 -16.00 -22.64 0.55
C ALA A 275 -16.40 -22.67 2.04
N LYS A 276 -15.89 -21.75 2.85
CA LYS A 276 -16.19 -21.68 4.30
C LYS A 276 -17.62 -21.24 4.59
N ASP A 277 -18.27 -21.89 5.54
CA ASP A 277 -19.47 -21.38 6.20
C ASP A 277 -19.10 -20.18 7.08
N LYS A 278 -19.52 -18.99 6.65
CA LYS A 278 -19.07 -17.71 7.24
C LYS A 278 -19.87 -17.40 8.49
N THR A 279 -19.17 -17.22 9.61
CA THR A 279 -19.75 -16.67 10.84
C THR A 279 -19.96 -15.16 10.71
N PRO A 280 -20.75 -14.51 11.58
CA PRO A 280 -20.83 -13.05 11.62
C PRO A 280 -19.47 -12.36 11.80
N ALA A 281 -18.54 -12.98 12.55
CA ALA A 281 -17.17 -12.49 12.72
C ALA A 281 -16.37 -12.57 11.41
N ASP A 282 -16.55 -13.64 10.63
CA ASP A 282 -15.94 -13.75 9.30
C ASP A 282 -16.49 -12.67 8.37
N LEU A 283 -17.80 -12.46 8.32
CA LEU A 283 -18.38 -11.42 7.48
C LEU A 283 -17.89 -10.02 7.86
N HIS A 284 -17.63 -9.78 9.15
CA HIS A 284 -17.02 -8.54 9.62
C HIS A 284 -15.55 -8.42 9.20
N ARG A 285 -14.76 -9.49 9.36
CA ARG A 285 -13.35 -9.54 8.93
C ARG A 285 -13.25 -9.32 7.41
N GLY A 286 -14.03 -10.04 6.62
CA GLY A 286 -14.04 -9.94 5.16
C GLY A 286 -12.90 -10.69 4.47
N MET A 287 -13.12 -11.02 3.19
CA MET A 287 -12.22 -11.84 2.37
C MET A 287 -10.86 -11.16 2.14
N MET A 288 -10.84 -9.85 1.88
CA MET A 288 -9.58 -9.15 1.60
C MET A 288 -8.66 -9.09 2.82
N THR A 289 -9.22 -9.09 4.03
CA THR A 289 -8.43 -9.21 5.26
C THR A 289 -7.76 -10.57 5.36
N ALA A 290 -8.46 -11.63 4.94
CA ALA A 290 -7.86 -12.97 4.85
C ALA A 290 -6.67 -12.99 3.91
N VAL A 291 -6.88 -12.51 2.69
CA VAL A 291 -5.83 -12.46 1.66
C VAL A 291 -4.63 -11.65 2.14
N ALA A 292 -4.84 -10.45 2.66
CA ALA A 292 -3.74 -9.57 3.07
C ALA A 292 -2.94 -10.13 4.26
N GLU A 293 -3.61 -10.61 5.31
CA GLU A 293 -2.93 -11.19 6.49
C GLU A 293 -2.19 -12.50 6.15
N GLU A 294 -2.77 -13.34 5.31
CA GLU A 294 -2.14 -14.61 4.90
C GLU A 294 -0.92 -14.39 4.00
N LEU A 295 -0.93 -13.39 3.12
CA LEU A 295 0.24 -13.00 2.34
C LEU A 295 1.36 -12.47 3.23
N VAL A 296 1.03 -11.58 4.17
CA VAL A 296 2.01 -11.03 5.13
C VAL A 296 2.63 -12.15 5.97
N GLU A 297 1.82 -13.07 6.48
CA GLU A 297 2.34 -14.20 7.26
C GLU A 297 3.24 -15.11 6.42
N ALA A 298 2.86 -15.41 5.18
CA ALA A 298 3.69 -16.23 4.28
C ALA A 298 5.06 -15.58 4.05
N ALA A 299 5.10 -14.29 3.71
CA ALA A 299 6.35 -13.56 3.53
C ALA A 299 7.14 -13.45 4.84
N ARG A 300 6.48 -13.21 5.98
CA ARG A 300 7.12 -13.10 7.29
C ARG A 300 7.85 -14.38 7.68
N VAL A 301 7.26 -15.54 7.39
CA VAL A 301 7.89 -16.85 7.67
C VAL A 301 9.22 -16.98 6.92
N ILE A 302 9.27 -16.57 5.66
CA ILE A 302 10.50 -16.57 4.85
C ILE A 302 11.47 -15.49 5.34
N ALA A 303 10.99 -14.28 5.58
CA ALA A 303 11.79 -13.11 5.97
C ALA A 303 12.62 -13.32 7.26
N VAL A 304 12.14 -14.14 8.19
CA VAL A 304 12.83 -14.41 9.47
C VAL A 304 13.71 -15.67 9.43
N ASP A 305 13.66 -16.45 8.35
CA ASP A 305 14.45 -17.66 8.20
C ASP A 305 15.77 -17.36 7.49
N PRO A 306 16.92 -17.45 8.19
CA PRO A 306 18.23 -17.18 7.61
C PRO A 306 18.70 -18.24 6.60
N PHE A 307 17.96 -19.35 6.45
CA PHE A 307 18.27 -20.44 5.50
C PHE A 307 17.22 -20.60 4.42
N ALA A 308 16.19 -19.75 4.38
CA ALA A 308 15.17 -19.83 3.35
C ALA A 308 15.72 -19.44 1.98
N GLU A 309 15.13 -20.04 0.94
CA GLU A 309 15.27 -19.54 -0.41
C GLU A 309 14.29 -18.38 -0.61
N SER A 310 14.76 -17.30 -1.20
CA SER A 310 13.96 -16.09 -1.41
C SER A 310 14.31 -15.42 -2.75
N PRO A 311 13.36 -14.70 -3.37
CA PRO A 311 13.65 -13.89 -4.54
C PRO A 311 14.81 -12.91 -4.32
N PHE A 312 14.90 -12.28 -3.15
CA PHE A 312 16.01 -11.38 -2.83
C PHE A 312 17.37 -12.08 -2.85
N MET A 313 17.45 -13.28 -2.24
CA MET A 313 18.67 -14.08 -2.24
C MET A 313 19.09 -14.45 -3.66
N GLU A 314 18.14 -14.88 -4.50
CA GLU A 314 18.39 -15.21 -5.91
C GLU A 314 18.98 -14.01 -6.68
N HIS A 315 18.34 -12.84 -6.59
CA HIS A 315 18.81 -11.63 -7.28
C HIS A 315 20.16 -11.13 -6.74
N ALA A 316 20.37 -11.21 -5.42
CA ALA A 316 21.64 -10.83 -4.81
C ALA A 316 22.79 -11.69 -5.34
N ILE A 317 22.57 -13.00 -5.52
CA ILE A 317 23.56 -13.91 -6.10
C ILE A 317 23.81 -13.60 -7.57
N GLU A 318 22.77 -13.29 -8.35
CA GLU A 318 22.90 -12.87 -9.76
C GLU A 318 23.75 -11.60 -9.92
N GLU A 319 23.65 -10.68 -8.96
CA GLU A 319 24.45 -9.46 -8.86
C GLU A 319 25.86 -9.70 -8.26
N GLY A 320 26.20 -10.96 -7.94
CA GLY A 320 27.51 -11.36 -7.44
C GLY A 320 27.73 -11.14 -5.94
N LEU A 321 26.67 -10.94 -5.17
CA LEU A 321 26.70 -10.80 -3.73
C LEU A 321 26.47 -12.17 -3.06
N ALA A 322 27.23 -12.45 -2.00
CA ALA A 322 26.98 -13.62 -1.16
C ALA A 322 25.81 -13.32 -0.22
N SER A 323 24.63 -13.88 -0.52
CA SER A 323 23.41 -13.75 0.26
C SER A 323 22.78 -15.13 0.51
N GLU A 324 22.15 -15.31 1.66
CA GLU A 324 21.42 -16.52 2.07
C GLU A 324 20.25 -16.09 2.96
N GLY A 325 19.11 -16.80 2.88
CA GLY A 325 17.94 -16.53 3.71
C GLY A 325 16.93 -15.55 3.11
N GLY A 326 15.88 -15.28 3.89
CA GLY A 326 14.95 -14.19 3.61
C GLY A 326 15.50 -12.81 3.95
N LYS A 327 14.83 -11.77 3.44
CA LYS A 327 15.13 -10.36 3.76
C LYS A 327 14.16 -9.87 4.83
N LEU A 328 14.66 -9.62 6.04
CA LEU A 328 13.84 -9.06 7.11
C LEU A 328 13.54 -7.58 6.86
N ASP A 329 12.34 -7.29 6.36
CA ASP A 329 11.82 -5.93 6.14
C ASP A 329 10.45 -5.66 6.78
N ASP A 330 10.00 -4.40 6.73
CA ASP A 330 8.60 -4.04 6.90
C ASP A 330 7.79 -4.65 5.74
N ILE A 331 6.74 -5.39 6.06
CA ILE A 331 5.91 -6.11 5.08
C ILE A 331 4.52 -5.47 5.09
N SER A 332 4.17 -4.83 3.98
CA SER A 332 2.92 -4.10 3.85
C SER A 332 2.15 -4.58 2.61
N VAL A 333 0.88 -4.94 2.79
CA VAL A 333 0.00 -5.38 1.71
C VAL A 333 -1.34 -4.68 1.81
N VAL A 334 -1.79 -4.06 0.71
CA VAL A 334 -3.18 -3.67 0.49
C VAL A 334 -3.79 -4.63 -0.52
N ALA A 335 -4.89 -5.29 -0.16
CA ALA A 335 -5.66 -6.14 -1.07
C ALA A 335 -7.03 -5.52 -1.37
N ALA A 336 -7.39 -5.38 -2.63
CA ALA A 336 -8.64 -4.77 -3.08
C ALA A 336 -9.35 -5.61 -4.14
N LEU A 337 -10.64 -5.86 -3.96
CA LEU A 337 -11.46 -6.62 -4.90
C LEU A 337 -12.15 -5.71 -5.91
N CYS A 338 -11.92 -5.96 -7.21
CA CYS A 338 -12.73 -5.37 -8.27
C CYS A 338 -14.14 -5.96 -8.25
N ARG A 339 -15.15 -5.11 -8.06
CA ARG A 339 -16.56 -5.52 -8.04
C ARG A 339 -17.43 -4.45 -8.66
N ARG A 340 -18.60 -4.87 -9.15
CA ARG A 340 -19.65 -3.92 -9.54
C ARG A 340 -20.11 -3.13 -8.32
N SER A 341 -20.43 -1.86 -8.55
CA SER A 341 -21.17 -1.09 -7.56
C SER A 341 -22.58 -1.65 -7.46
N ASP A 342 -23.05 -1.89 -6.24
CA ASP A 342 -24.45 -2.22 -6.02
C ASP A 342 -25.24 -0.93 -6.26
N ALA A 343 -26.12 -0.91 -7.26
CA ALA A 343 -26.98 0.24 -7.51
C ALA A 343 -27.77 0.54 -6.24
N THR A 344 -27.58 1.75 -5.70
CA THR A 344 -28.31 2.25 -4.51
C THR A 344 -29.66 2.81 -4.91
#